data_AF-A0A484PCS6-F1
#
_entry.id   AF-A0A484PCS6-F1
#
_cell.length_a   1.000
_cell.length_b   1.000
_cell.length_c   1.000
_cell.angle_alpha   90.00
_cell.angle_beta   90.00
_cell.angle_gamma   90.00
#
_symmetry.space_group_name_H-M   'P 1'
#
loop_
_entity.id
_entity.type
_entity.pdbx_description
1 polymer ?
#
loop_
_entity_poly.entity_id
_entity_poly.type
_entity_poly.pdbx_seq_one_letter_code
_entity_poly.pdbx_strand_id
1 'polypeptide(L)' 'MDSKRIDSSIGLTVGQGDAGKWEWRINRLKEDGTPGELLGAEQGYDTETEAHQAGQVARGLLGASAA' A
#
# COMPACT_ATOMS: atom_id res chain seq x y z
N MET A 1 21.41 24.69 -1.28
CA MET A 1 20.77 23.54 -1.95
C MET A 1 19.64 23.11 -1.05
N ASP A 2 18.42 23.51 -1.38
CA ASP A 2 17.23 23.02 -0.70
C ASP A 2 17.19 21.51 -0.85
N SER A 3 17.37 20.81 0.27
CA SER A 3 17.07 19.39 0.37
C SER A 3 15.59 19.25 0.02
N LYS A 4 15.31 18.90 -1.24
CA LYS A 4 13.98 18.47 -1.66
C LYS A 4 13.56 17.41 -0.66
N ARG A 5 12.57 17.73 0.19
CA ARG A 5 11.84 16.71 0.91
C ARG A 5 11.30 15.79 -0.18
N ILE A 6 11.82 14.57 -0.23
CA ILE A 6 11.17 13.49 -0.96
C ILE A 6 9.86 13.32 -0.20
N ASP A 7 8.76 13.88 -0.71
CA ASP A 7 7.43 13.49 -0.27
C ASP A 7 7.27 12.02 -0.66
N SER A 8 7.67 11.13 0.24
CA SER A 8 7.65 9.69 0.04
C SER A 8 6.18 9.27 -0.01
N SER A 9 5.63 9.21 -1.23
CA SER A 9 4.24 8.82 -1.44
C SER A 9 4.03 7.36 -1.08
N ILE A 10 2.82 7.03 -0.61
CA ILE A 10 2.42 5.65 -0.28
C ILE A 10 1.47 5.10 -1.36
N GLY A 11 1.81 3.94 -1.90
CA GLY A 11 1.02 3.23 -2.91
C GLY A 11 0.27 2.04 -2.32
N LEU A 12 -0.89 1.71 -2.91
CA LEU A 12 -1.67 0.50 -2.61
C LEU A 12 -1.68 -0.38 -3.85
N THR A 13 -1.32 -1.65 -3.69
CA THR A 13 -1.46 -2.67 -4.74
C THR A 13 -2.37 -3.78 -4.23
N VAL A 14 -3.26 -4.25 -5.09
CA VAL A 14 -4.15 -5.38 -4.83
C VAL A 14 -3.89 -6.43 -5.89
N GLY A 15 -3.80 -7.69 -5.47
CA GLY A 15 -3.53 -8.80 -6.37
C GLY A 15 -4.00 -10.12 -5.78
N GLN A 16 -3.97 -11.17 -6.59
CA GLN A 16 -4.18 -12.52 -6.10
C GLN A 16 -2.88 -13.02 -5.47
N GLY A 17 -2.96 -13.38 -4.19
CA GLY A 17 -1.92 -14.09 -3.47
C GLY A 17 -2.05 -15.60 -3.66
N ASP A 18 -1.50 -16.35 -2.71
CA ASP A 18 -1.53 -17.81 -2.76
C ASP A 18 -2.97 -18.37 -2.61
N ALA A 19 -3.16 -19.57 -3.18
CA ALA A 19 -4.43 -20.32 -3.11
C ALA A 19 -5.67 -19.58 -3.67
N GLY A 20 -5.47 -18.61 -4.57
CA GLY A 20 -6.56 -17.88 -5.23
C GLY A 20 -7.28 -16.87 -4.33
N LYS A 21 -6.72 -16.57 -3.15
CA LYS A 21 -7.20 -15.49 -2.29
C LYS A 21 -6.60 -14.16 -2.72
N TRP A 22 -7.32 -13.08 -2.47
CA TRP A 22 -6.83 -11.74 -2.72
C TRP A 22 -6.01 -11.22 -1.53
N GLU A 23 -5.05 -10.37 -1.84
CA GLU A 23 -4.21 -9.66 -0.88
C GLU A 23 -4.09 -8.18 -1.27
N TRP A 24 -3.82 -7.34 -0.27
CA TRP A 24 -3.38 -5.97 -0.48
C TRP A 24 -1.99 -5.76 0.12
N ARG A 25 -1.23 -4.84 -0.49
CA ARG A 25 0.10 -4.43 -0.05
C ARG A 25 0.22 -2.91 -0.13
N ILE A 26 0.79 -2.30 0.90
CA ILE A 26 1.09 -0.86 0.95
C ILE A 26 2.60 -0.70 0.96
N ASN A 27 3.10 0.07 -0.01
CA ASN A 27 4.53 0.35 -0.13
C ASN A 27 4.80 1.84 -0.08
N ARG A 28 5.94 2.21 0.51
CA ARG A 28 6.57 3.50 0.23
C ARG A 28 7.06 3.47 -1.22
N LEU A 29 6.62 4.43 -2.01
CA LEU A 29 7.04 4.53 -3.41
C LEU A 29 8.42 5.18 -3.50
N LYS A 30 9.19 4.72 -4.49
CA LYS A 30 10.43 5.38 -4.91
C LYS A 30 10.09 6.62 -5.74
N GLU A 31 11.10 7.43 -6.06
CA GLU A 31 10.92 8.65 -6.86
C GLU A 31 10.35 8.37 -8.27
N ASP A 32 10.56 7.17 -8.80
CA ASP A 32 10.04 6.72 -10.10
C ASP A 32 8.61 6.14 -10.04
N GLY A 33 7.97 6.16 -8.86
CA GLY A 33 6.63 5.62 -8.63
C GLY A 33 6.58 4.10 -8.46
N THR A 34 7.71 3.39 -8.54
CA THR A 34 7.75 1.95 -8.32
C THR A 34 7.65 1.60 -6.83
N PRO A 35 7.13 0.41 -6.48
CA PRO A 35 7.12 -0.06 -5.10
C PRO A 35 8.54 -0.15 -4.49
N GLY A 36 8.72 0.47 -3.32
CA GLY A 36 9.91 0.38 -2.48
C GLY A 36 9.64 -0.45 -1.22
N GLU A 37 9.90 0.14 -0.06
CA GLU A 37 9.71 -0.49 1.25
C GLU A 37 8.25 -0.92 1.48
N LEU A 38 8.04 -2.14 1.99
CA LEU A 38 6.72 -2.62 2.38
C LEU A 38 6.35 -2.07 3.75
N LEU A 39 5.24 -1.35 3.85
CA LEU A 39 4.73 -0.73 5.07
C LEU A 39 3.63 -1.57 5.73
N GLY A 40 2.90 -2.36 4.95
CA GLY A 40 1.86 -3.25 5.45
C GLY A 40 1.31 -4.16 4.35
N ALA A 41 0.78 -5.32 4.73
CA ALA A 41 0.10 -6.23 3.84
C ALA A 41 -0.88 -7.11 4.63
N GLU A 42 -1.93 -7.57 3.95
CA GLU A 42 -2.88 -8.55 4.48
C GLU A 42 -3.42 -9.41 3.33
N GLN A 43 -3.65 -10.68 3.61
CA GLN A 43 -4.08 -11.69 2.64
C GLN A 43 -5.29 -12.47 3.16
N GLY A 44 -6.00 -13.15 2.26
CA GLY A 44 -7.06 -14.08 2.61
C GLY A 44 -8.47 -13.64 2.22
N TYR A 45 -8.59 -12.56 1.44
CA TYR A 45 -9.88 -12.06 0.98
C TYR A 45 -10.46 -12.94 -0.13
N ASP A 46 -11.78 -13.09 -0.14
CA ASP A 46 -12.49 -13.87 -1.16
C ASP A 46 -12.60 -13.09 -2.47
N THR A 47 -12.64 -11.76 -2.39
CA THR A 47 -12.80 -10.88 -3.55
C THR A 47 -11.74 -9.78 -3.61
N GLU A 48 -11.48 -9.30 -4.83
CA GLU A 48 -10.65 -8.11 -5.07
C GLU A 48 -11.20 -6.88 -4.34
N THR A 49 -12.53 -6.74 -4.33
CA THR A 49 -13.21 -5.58 -3.72
C THR A 49 -12.98 -5.52 -2.21
N GLU A 50 -13.07 -6.65 -1.50
CA GLU A 50 -12.79 -6.71 -0.05
C GLU A 50 -11.33 -6.33 0.24
N ALA A 51 -10.37 -6.93 -0.49
CA ALA A 51 -8.96 -6.62 -0.34
C ALA A 51 -8.67 -5.14 -0.62
N HIS A 52 -9.27 -4.57 -1.67
CA HIS A 52 -9.10 -3.16 -2.02
C HIS A 52 -9.69 -2.21 -0.97
N GLN A 53 -10.89 -2.50 -0.46
CA GLN A 53 -11.51 -1.67 0.60
C GLN A 53 -10.70 -1.72 1.89
N ALA A 54 -10.28 -2.90 2.33
CA ALA A 54 -9.42 -3.05 3.52
C ALA A 54 -8.08 -2.31 3.34
N GLY A 55 -7.45 -2.47 2.18
CA GLY A 55 -6.20 -1.77 1.84
C GLY A 55 -6.35 -0.25 1.80
N GLN A 56 -7.49 0.29 1.34
CA GLN A 56 -7.76 1.73 1.36
C GLN A 56 -7.88 2.28 2.79
N VAL A 57 -8.57 1.56 3.68
CA VAL A 57 -8.69 1.94 5.10
C VAL A 57 -7.31 1.93 5.76
N ALA A 58 -6.54 0.85 5.58
CA ALA A 58 -5.19 0.73 6.13
C ALA A 58 -4.26 1.85 5.63
N ARG A 59 -4.31 2.19 4.34
CA ARG A 59 -3.55 3.29 3.75
C ARG A 59 -3.95 4.64 4.36
N GLY A 60 -5.24 4.88 4.58
CA GLY A 60 -5.75 6.10 5.21
C GLY A 60 -5.24 6.27 6.64
N LEU A 61 -5.23 5.19 7.42
CA LEU A 61 -4.69 5.17 8.79
C LEU A 61 -3.19 5.47 8.82
N LEU A 62 -2.41 4.89 7.90
CA LEU A 62 -0.98 5.17 7.78
C LEU A 62 -0.71 6.64 7.42
N GLY A 63 -1.48 7.21 6.49
CA GLY A 63 -1.38 8.62 6.11
C GLY A 63 -1.73 9.58 7.26
N ALA A 64 -2.71 9.22 8.09
CA ALA A 64 -3.07 10.01 9.27
C ALA A 64 -2.02 9.92 10.40
N SER A 65 -1.30 8.81 10.51
CA SER A 65 -0.25 8.61 11.52
C SER A 65 1.10 9.29 11.21
N ALA A 66 1.27 9.75 9.97
CA ALA A 66 2.47 10.44 9.51
C ALA A 66 2.35 11.98 9.51
N ALA A 67 1.16 12.52 9.84
CA ALA A 67 0.86 13.94 9.94
C ALA A 67 1.01 14.48 11.37
#